data_AF-X1J1X4-F1
#
_entry.id   AF-X1J1X4-F1
#
_cell.length_a   1.000
_cell.length_b   1.000
_cell.length_c   1.000
_cell.angle_alpha   90.00
_cell.angle_beta   90.00
_cell.angle_gamma   90.00
#
_symmetry.space_group_name_H-M   'P 1'
#
loop_
_entity.id
_entity.type
_entity.pdbx_description
1 polymer ?
#
loop_
_entity_poly.entity_id
_entity_poly.type
_entity_poly.pdbx_seq_one_letter_code
_entity_poly.pdbx_strand_id
1 'polypeptide(L)'
;SLTAFDATLGSFAYMAPEQVRGSARVDERADLYALGAVAFRALTGRLPFEGSNALTLIALKLDRDPPTLAQTTGDTWPAAIEKFLSKIMSREREKRFGSAIDALESWRKVCRVMGNSRRRQPAPPPQFQIRDDHTEVTAGSFTDGGPNSFGGIPSGRRR
;
A
#
# COMPACT_ATOMS: atom_id res chain seq x y z
N SER A 1 -23.82 0.86 9.07
CA SER A 1 -22.45 0.52 9.52
C SER A 1 -21.55 1.73 9.44
N LEU A 2 -21.16 2.32 10.57
CA LEU A 2 -20.17 3.40 10.63
C LEU A 2 -18.80 2.92 10.14
N THR A 3 -18.43 1.67 10.42
CA THR A 3 -17.13 1.09 10.08
C THR A 3 -16.87 0.92 8.59
N ALA A 4 -17.88 0.52 7.81
CA ALA A 4 -17.75 0.41 6.36
C ALA A 4 -17.58 1.78 5.69
N PHE A 5 -18.27 2.80 6.22
CA PHE A 5 -18.14 4.19 5.75
C PHE A 5 -16.76 4.78 6.08
N ASP A 6 -16.26 4.54 7.29
CA ASP A 6 -14.95 5.01 7.73
C ASP A 6 -13.81 4.31 6.95
N ALA A 7 -13.94 3.01 6.70
CA ALA A 7 -13.00 2.26 5.86
C ALA A 7 -12.99 2.77 4.41
N THR A 8 -14.18 3.06 3.85
CA THR A 8 -14.33 3.60 2.49
C THR A 8 -13.71 4.99 2.37
N LEU A 9 -13.95 5.86 3.37
CA LEU A 9 -13.34 7.19 3.44
C LEU A 9 -11.81 7.11 3.55
N GLY A 10 -11.31 6.15 4.34
CA GLY A 10 -9.89 5.85 4.49
C GLY A 10 -9.21 5.46 3.17
N SER A 11 -9.89 4.69 2.30
CA SER A 11 -9.38 4.38 0.96
C SER A 11 -9.32 5.62 0.06
N PHE A 12 -10.37 6.45 0.05
CA PHE A 12 -10.42 7.65 -0.78
C PHE A 12 -9.41 8.73 -0.37
N ALA A 13 -9.02 8.78 0.90
CA ALA A 13 -8.08 9.78 1.44
C ALA A 13 -6.76 9.86 0.63
N TYR A 14 -6.29 8.74 0.12
CA TYR A 14 -5.03 8.64 -0.62
C TYR A 14 -5.20 8.61 -2.15
N MET A 15 -6.39 8.33 -2.64
CA MET A 15 -6.65 8.23 -4.08
C MET A 15 -6.43 9.54 -4.81
N ALA A 16 -5.92 9.43 -6.03
CA ALA A 16 -5.73 10.55 -6.94
C ALA A 16 -7.08 11.06 -7.51
N PRO A 17 -7.18 12.34 -7.89
CA PRO A 17 -8.39 12.93 -8.48
C PRO A 17 -8.97 12.15 -9.67
N GLU A 18 -8.13 11.61 -10.53
CA GLU A 18 -8.53 10.83 -11.70
C GLU A 18 -9.08 9.44 -11.34
N GLN A 19 -8.63 8.83 -10.23
CA GLN A 19 -9.15 7.55 -9.74
C GLN A 19 -10.57 7.72 -9.21
N VAL A 20 -10.82 8.79 -8.45
CA VAL A 20 -12.16 9.05 -7.90
C VAL A 20 -13.16 9.56 -8.94
N ARG A 21 -12.68 10.08 -10.08
CA ARG A 21 -13.53 10.35 -11.27
C ARG A 21 -13.94 9.10 -12.02
N GLY A 22 -13.32 7.94 -11.75
CA GLY A 22 -13.50 6.73 -12.55
C GLY A 22 -12.95 6.87 -13.98
N SER A 23 -11.88 7.65 -14.16
CA SER A 23 -11.27 7.87 -15.48
C SER A 23 -10.73 6.55 -16.05
N ALA A 24 -10.95 6.29 -17.34
CA ALA A 24 -10.35 5.15 -18.04
C ALA A 24 -8.81 5.26 -18.18
N ARG A 25 -8.22 6.43 -17.86
CA ARG A 25 -6.79 6.72 -18.00
C ARG A 25 -6.13 6.98 -16.64
N VAL A 26 -6.16 5.98 -15.76
CA VAL A 26 -5.32 5.95 -14.56
C VAL A 26 -3.98 5.33 -14.95
N ASP A 27 -2.89 6.03 -14.66
CA ASP A 27 -1.52 5.58 -14.91
C ASP A 27 -0.70 5.61 -13.61
N GLU A 28 0.60 5.32 -13.69
CA GLU A 28 1.52 5.25 -12.54
C GLU A 28 1.60 6.55 -11.72
N ARG A 29 1.14 7.68 -12.27
CA ARG A 29 1.17 8.97 -11.57
C ARG A 29 0.09 9.05 -10.49
N ALA A 30 -0.89 8.16 -10.50
CA ALA A 30 -1.84 8.02 -9.40
C ALA A 30 -1.13 7.53 -8.12
N ASP A 31 -0.21 6.57 -8.25
CA ASP A 31 0.60 6.09 -7.11
C ASP A 31 1.53 7.18 -6.58
N LEU A 32 2.04 8.05 -7.44
CA LEU A 32 2.83 9.22 -7.03
C LEU A 32 2.00 10.17 -6.17
N TYR A 33 0.76 10.45 -6.58
CA TYR A 33 -0.14 11.28 -5.77
C TYR A 33 -0.39 10.63 -4.39
N ALA A 34 -0.68 9.32 -4.37
CA ALA A 34 -0.90 8.59 -3.12
C ALA A 34 0.33 8.63 -2.21
N LEU A 35 1.53 8.44 -2.77
CA LEU A 35 2.79 8.59 -2.04
C LEU A 35 2.95 10.01 -1.47
N GLY A 36 2.59 11.03 -2.24
CA GLY A 36 2.54 12.41 -1.79
C GLY A 36 1.61 12.60 -0.59
N ALA A 37 0.39 12.06 -0.65
CA ALA A 37 -0.59 12.14 0.43
C ALA A 37 -0.09 11.41 1.70
N VAL A 38 0.59 10.28 1.56
CA VAL A 38 1.24 9.57 2.67
C VAL A 38 2.35 10.42 3.27
N ALA A 39 3.24 10.98 2.44
CA ALA A 39 4.34 11.83 2.90
C ALA A 39 3.81 13.08 3.63
N PHE A 40 2.76 13.72 3.09
CA PHE A 40 2.08 14.84 3.72
C PHE A 40 1.56 14.46 5.11
N ARG A 41 0.84 13.34 5.22
CA ARG A 41 0.32 12.86 6.51
C ARG A 41 1.43 12.50 7.48
N ALA A 42 2.54 11.93 7.01
CA ALA A 42 3.68 11.62 7.86
C ALA A 42 4.34 12.88 8.44
N LEU A 43 4.34 13.99 7.69
CA LEU A 43 4.93 15.25 8.11
C LEU A 43 4.00 16.09 8.99
N THR A 44 2.69 16.07 8.73
CA THR A 44 1.72 16.93 9.43
C THR A 44 0.88 16.21 10.48
N GLY A 45 0.87 14.88 10.46
CA GLY A 45 -0.06 14.05 11.23
C GLY A 45 -1.50 14.06 10.69
N ARG A 46 -1.80 14.85 9.64
CA ARG A 46 -3.16 15.10 9.11
C ARG A 46 -3.27 14.72 7.64
N LEU A 47 -4.48 14.43 7.17
CA LEU A 47 -4.68 14.21 5.74
C LEU A 47 -4.66 15.54 4.99
N PRO A 48 -4.25 15.54 3.70
CA PRO A 48 -4.30 16.75 2.88
C PRO A 48 -5.74 17.25 2.66
N PHE A 49 -6.69 16.32 2.61
CA PHE A 49 -8.10 16.61 2.48
C PHE A 49 -8.87 15.73 3.46
N GLU A 50 -9.79 16.35 4.18
CA GLU A 50 -10.73 15.69 5.09
C GLU A 50 -12.14 16.17 4.73
N GLY A 51 -13.10 15.26 4.76
CA GLY A 51 -14.50 15.56 4.45
C GLY A 51 -15.41 14.81 5.39
N SER A 52 -16.57 15.39 5.70
CA SER A 52 -17.60 14.75 6.53
C SER A 52 -18.19 13.49 5.88
N ASN A 53 -17.98 13.33 4.56
CA ASN A 53 -18.36 12.14 3.81
C ASN A 53 -17.49 11.99 2.54
N ALA A 54 -17.63 10.82 1.89
CA ALA A 54 -16.88 10.48 0.69
C ALA A 54 -17.11 11.47 -0.47
N LEU A 55 -18.34 11.93 -0.68
CA LEU A 55 -18.66 12.86 -1.77
C LEU A 55 -17.96 14.22 -1.57
N THR A 56 -17.96 14.73 -0.34
CA THR A 56 -17.23 15.96 0.01
C THR A 56 -15.74 15.81 -0.19
N LEU A 57 -15.16 14.69 0.24
CA LEU A 57 -13.73 14.42 0.05
C LEU A 57 -13.35 14.33 -1.44
N ILE A 58 -14.18 13.67 -2.25
CA ILE A 58 -14.02 13.59 -3.69
C ILE A 58 -14.08 15.00 -4.30
N ALA A 59 -15.12 15.78 -3.99
CA ALA A 59 -15.26 17.15 -4.49
C ALA A 59 -14.03 18.02 -4.17
N LEU A 60 -13.53 17.97 -2.92
CA LEU A 60 -12.31 18.68 -2.52
C LEU A 60 -11.11 18.31 -3.40
N LYS A 61 -10.88 17.02 -3.64
CA LYS A 61 -9.79 16.53 -4.50
C LYS A 61 -9.96 16.94 -5.97
N LEU A 62 -11.20 17.06 -6.44
CA LEU A 62 -11.49 17.42 -7.82
C LEU A 62 -11.42 18.91 -8.10
N ASP A 63 -11.61 19.76 -7.09
CA ASP A 63 -11.77 21.20 -7.26
C ASP A 63 -10.65 22.03 -6.64
N ARG A 64 -9.89 21.45 -5.71
CA ARG A 64 -8.84 22.16 -4.95
C ARG A 64 -7.49 21.49 -5.13
N ASP A 65 -6.45 22.32 -5.13
CA ASP A 65 -5.09 21.83 -4.95
C ASP A 65 -4.86 21.49 -3.46
N PRO A 66 -3.95 20.54 -3.16
CA PRO A 66 -3.61 20.20 -1.78
C PRO A 66 -3.14 21.44 -0.99
N PRO A 67 -3.49 21.55 0.29
CA PRO A 67 -2.95 22.61 1.14
C PRO A 67 -1.44 22.46 1.28
N THR A 68 -0.76 23.56 1.59
CA THR A 68 0.66 23.52 1.95
C THR A 68 0.85 22.97 3.35
N LEU A 69 2.07 22.52 3.68
CA LEU A 69 2.40 22.10 5.05
C LEU A 69 2.22 23.26 6.03
N ALA A 70 2.65 24.46 5.63
CA ALA A 70 2.48 25.67 6.44
C ALA A 70 1.00 26.00 6.73
N GLN A 71 0.12 25.87 5.73
CA GLN A 71 -1.32 26.07 5.92
C GLN A 71 -1.93 25.08 6.92
N THR A 72 -1.39 23.86 6.97
CA THR A 72 -1.96 22.76 7.74
C THR A 72 -1.45 22.69 9.18
N THR A 73 -0.19 23.05 9.37
CA THR A 73 0.52 22.97 10.66
C THR A 73 0.60 24.31 11.37
N GLY A 74 0.62 25.43 10.62
CA GLY A 74 0.93 26.76 11.13
C GLY A 74 2.42 27.05 11.26
N ASP A 75 3.28 26.06 10.97
CA ASP A 75 4.74 26.16 11.11
C ASP A 75 5.41 26.63 9.82
N THR A 76 6.66 27.10 9.94
CA THR A 76 7.50 27.41 8.79
C THR A 76 8.19 26.15 8.27
N TRP A 77 7.99 25.84 6.98
CA TRP A 77 8.59 24.69 6.31
C TRP A 77 9.61 25.09 5.25
N PRO A 78 10.65 24.27 5.00
CA PRO A 78 11.57 24.50 3.90
C PRO A 78 10.85 24.51 2.54
N ALA A 79 11.04 25.56 1.76
CA ALA A 79 10.38 25.74 0.46
C ALA A 79 10.63 24.58 -0.53
N ALA A 80 11.76 23.88 -0.38
CA ALA A 80 12.08 22.71 -1.21
C ALA A 80 11.12 21.53 -0.97
N ILE A 81 10.68 21.31 0.28
CA ILE A 81 9.72 20.26 0.63
C ILE A 81 8.33 20.64 0.13
N GLU A 82 7.90 21.89 0.36
CA GLU A 82 6.61 22.40 -0.12
C GLU A 82 6.49 22.30 -1.65
N LYS A 83 7.53 22.69 -2.38
CA LYS A 83 7.57 22.56 -3.86
C LYS A 83 7.48 21.10 -4.31
N PHE A 84 8.15 20.20 -3.61
CA PHE A 84 8.09 18.77 -3.91
C PHE A 84 6.68 18.22 -3.72
N LEU A 85 6.06 18.50 -2.58
CA LEU A 85 4.69 18.05 -2.26
C LEU A 85 3.64 18.64 -3.21
N SER A 86 3.73 19.94 -3.48
CA SER A 86 2.85 20.62 -4.44
C SER A 86 2.92 19.98 -5.82
N LYS A 87 4.12 19.57 -6.28
CA LYS A 87 4.29 18.90 -7.56
C LYS A 87 3.79 17.46 -7.56
N ILE A 88 4.22 16.63 -6.59
CA ILE A 88 3.87 15.21 -6.57
C ILE A 88 2.36 14.99 -6.37
N MET A 89 1.69 15.91 -5.68
CA MET A 89 0.25 15.87 -5.43
C MET A 89 -0.55 16.83 -6.33
N SER A 90 0.01 17.31 -7.44
CA SER A 90 -0.72 18.21 -8.33
C SER A 90 -2.03 17.56 -8.81
N ARG A 91 -3.12 18.34 -8.85
CA ARG A 91 -4.42 17.82 -9.26
C ARG A 91 -4.42 17.31 -10.70
N GLU A 92 -3.76 18.04 -11.60
CA GLU A 92 -3.54 17.61 -12.98
C GLU A 92 -2.36 16.62 -13.03
N ARG A 93 -2.63 15.38 -13.46
CA ARG A 93 -1.59 14.32 -13.52
C ARG A 93 -0.42 14.70 -14.43
N GLU A 94 -0.64 15.54 -15.44
CA GLU A 94 0.38 16.03 -16.37
C GLU A 94 1.39 16.96 -15.70
N LYS A 95 1.00 17.61 -14.60
CA LYS A 95 1.86 18.51 -13.81
C LYS A 95 2.70 17.77 -12.75
N ARG A 96 2.39 16.49 -12.51
CA ARG A 96 3.16 15.63 -11.59
C ARG A 96 4.51 15.22 -12.18
N PHE A 97 5.27 14.45 -11.43
CA PHE A 97 6.45 13.78 -11.97
C PHE A 97 6.04 12.74 -13.03
N GLY A 98 6.86 12.59 -14.06
CA GLY A 98 6.60 11.66 -15.14
C GLY A 98 6.70 10.20 -14.69
N SER A 99 7.58 9.93 -13.73
CA SER A 99 7.82 8.60 -13.16
C SER A 99 8.22 8.67 -11.68
N ALA A 100 8.21 7.51 -11.02
CA ALA A 100 8.75 7.35 -9.67
C ALA A 100 10.25 7.67 -9.59
N ILE A 101 11.00 7.41 -10.67
CA ILE A 101 12.43 7.72 -10.74
C ILE A 101 12.64 9.25 -10.72
N ASP A 102 11.85 9.99 -11.52
CA ASP A 102 11.92 11.46 -11.54
C ASP A 102 11.60 12.07 -10.17
N ALA A 103 10.57 11.52 -9.49
CA ALA A 103 10.21 11.93 -8.14
C ALA A 103 11.35 11.66 -7.15
N LEU A 104 11.96 10.48 -7.19
CA LEU A 104 13.08 10.11 -6.33
C LEU A 104 14.30 11.01 -6.55
N GLU A 105 14.65 11.31 -7.80
CA GLU A 105 15.75 12.23 -8.11
C GLU A 105 15.49 13.64 -7.60
N SER A 106 14.26 14.13 -7.76
CA SER A 106 13.85 15.42 -7.19
C SER A 106 13.94 15.41 -5.67
N TRP A 107 13.50 14.33 -5.01
CA TRP A 107 13.58 14.20 -3.55
C TRP A 107 15.03 14.18 -3.05
N ARG A 108 15.94 13.47 -3.75
CA ARG A 108 17.37 13.46 -3.41
C ARG A 108 17.98 14.86 -3.46
N LYS A 109 17.55 15.71 -4.41
CA LYS A 109 17.97 17.12 -4.46
C LYS A 109 17.48 17.89 -3.24
N VAL A 110 16.23 17.67 -2.81
CA VAL A 110 15.68 18.26 -1.57
C VAL A 110 16.52 17.83 -0.36
N CYS A 111 16.81 16.54 -0.19
CA CYS A 111 17.62 16.04 0.92
C CYS A 111 19.02 16.69 0.97
N ARG A 112 19.66 16.88 -0.20
CA ARG A 112 20.97 17.53 -0.29
C ARG A 112 20.94 18.99 0.15
N VAL A 113 19.92 19.74 -0.28
CA VAL A 113 19.71 21.14 0.14
C VAL A 113 19.46 21.23 1.65
N MET A 114 18.73 20.26 2.21
CA MET A 114 18.44 20.16 3.64
C MET A 114 19.63 19.67 4.49
N GLY A 115 20.81 19.43 3.90
CA GLY A 115 21.98 18.92 4.62
C GLY A 115 21.87 17.45 5.05
N ASN A 116 20.81 16.74 4.65
CA ASN A 116 20.58 15.34 5.01
C ASN A 116 21.30 14.42 4.00
N SER A 117 22.63 14.47 4.03
CA SER A 117 23.52 13.74 3.10
C SER A 117 24.03 12.41 3.64
N ARG A 118 23.59 11.96 4.83
CA ARG A 118 24.02 10.64 5.32
C ARG A 118 23.30 9.56 4.52
N ARG A 119 23.95 9.09 3.44
CA ARG A 119 23.71 7.76 2.86
C ARG A 119 23.76 6.77 4.03
N ARG A 120 22.60 6.37 4.56
CA ARG A 120 22.50 5.08 5.22
C ARG A 120 22.66 4.08 4.09
N GLN A 121 23.82 3.43 4.03
CA GLN A 121 24.01 2.27 3.16
C GLN A 121 22.84 1.32 3.47
N PRO A 122 22.10 0.82 2.46
CA PRO A 122 21.09 -0.18 2.75
C PRO A 122 21.82 -1.30 3.48
N ALA A 123 21.32 -1.70 4.65
CA ALA A 123 21.79 -2.91 5.27
C ALA A 123 21.67 -4.01 4.20
N PRO A 124 22.66 -4.92 4.06
CA PRO A 124 22.52 -6.05 3.17
C PRO A 124 21.17 -6.70 3.44
N PRO A 125 20.41 -7.10 2.39
CA PRO A 125 19.12 -7.73 2.59
C PRO A 125 19.29 -8.84 3.63
N PRO A 126 18.38 -8.95 4.61
CA PRO A 126 18.46 -10.01 5.60
C PRO A 126 18.58 -11.32 4.83
N GLN A 127 19.65 -12.06 5.10
CA GLN A 127 19.81 -13.40 4.58
C GLN A 127 18.73 -14.23 5.27
N PHE A 128 17.58 -14.35 4.61
CA PHE A 128 16.58 -15.33 5.00
C PHE A 128 17.21 -16.69 4.75
N GLN A 129 17.74 -17.30 5.81
CA GLN A 129 18.03 -18.72 5.81
C GLN A 129 16.68 -19.41 5.66
N ILE A 130 16.40 -19.89 4.45
CA ILE A 130 15.33 -20.86 4.23
C ILE A 130 15.77 -22.08 5.05
N ARG A 131 15.14 -22.26 6.21
CA ARG A 131 15.31 -23.48 6.98
C ARG A 131 14.54 -24.53 6.19
N ASP A 132 15.28 -25.42 5.52
CA ASP A 132 14.72 -26.62 4.94
C ASP A 132 14.25 -27.52 6.10
N ASP A 133 13.09 -27.19 6.67
CA ASP A 133 12.30 -28.14 7.46
C ASP A 133 11.79 -29.16 6.44
N HIS A 134 12.64 -30.13 6.10
CA HIS A 134 12.21 -31.40 5.57
C HIS A 134 11.27 -32.00 6.61
N THR A 135 9.99 -31.68 6.47
CA THR A 135 8.94 -32.45 7.12
C THR A 135 9.04 -33.81 6.45
N GLU A 136 9.75 -34.73 7.10
CA GLU A 136 9.66 -36.15 6.77
C GLU A 136 8.18 -36.50 6.82
N VAL A 137 7.58 -36.65 5.65
CA VAL A 137 6.31 -37.35 5.51
C VAL A 137 6.64 -38.79 5.85
N THR A 138 6.57 -39.14 7.13
CA THR A 138 6.65 -40.52 7.58
C THR A 138 5.50 -41.25 6.91
N ALA A 139 5.83 -42.07 5.92
CA ALA A 139 4.91 -43.04 5.35
C ALA A 139 4.36 -43.88 6.51
N GLY A 140 3.06 -43.72 6.79
CA GLY A 140 2.36 -44.53 7.77
C GLY A 140 2.46 -46.00 7.38
N SER A 141 3.30 -46.73 8.10
CA SER A 141 3.44 -48.17 8.03
C SER A 141 2.21 -48.80 8.71
N PHE A 142 1.31 -49.32 7.89
CA PHE A 142 0.20 -50.16 8.33
C PHE A 142 0.71 -51.60 8.53
N THR A 143 0.88 -52.01 9.78
CA THR A 143 1.06 -53.39 10.27
C THR A 143 0.71 -53.39 11.76
N ASP A 144 0.11 -54.37 12.42
CA ASP A 144 -0.65 -55.59 12.15
C ASP A 144 -1.10 -56.06 13.56
N GLY A 145 -2.18 -56.83 13.69
CA GLY A 145 -2.52 -57.47 14.97
C GLY A 145 -3.88 -58.18 14.98
N GLY A 146 -3.93 -59.42 14.50
CA GLY A 146 -5.08 -60.37 14.62
C GLY A 146 -5.31 -60.88 16.06
N PRO A 147 -5.84 -62.09 16.30
CA PRO A 147 -6.49 -63.06 15.42
C PRO A 147 -7.91 -63.46 15.89
N ASN A 148 -8.77 -63.97 15.00
CA ASN A 148 -9.68 -65.05 15.35
C ASN A 148 -10.14 -65.81 14.11
N SER A 149 -9.96 -67.12 14.20
CA SER A 149 -10.06 -68.09 13.13
C SER A 149 -11.49 -68.63 12.92
N PHE A 150 -11.66 -69.28 11.77
CA PHE A 150 -12.67 -70.29 11.39
C PHE A 150 -13.94 -69.83 10.65
N GLY A 151 -13.88 -70.01 9.32
CA GLY A 151 -14.63 -71.11 8.69
C GLY A 151 -15.88 -70.75 7.86
N GLY A 152 -15.84 -71.06 6.55
CA GLY A 152 -17.04 -71.43 5.79
C GLY A 152 -17.27 -70.73 4.44
N ILE A 153 -16.86 -71.36 3.34
CA ILE A 153 -17.44 -71.21 1.99
C ILE A 153 -18.54 -72.31 1.90
N PRO A 154 -19.77 -72.06 1.37
CA PRO A 154 -19.96 -72.21 -0.08
C PRO A 154 -20.97 -71.31 -0.79
N SER A 155 -20.67 -71.13 -2.08
CA SER A 155 -21.55 -70.82 -3.20
C SER A 155 -22.85 -71.66 -3.20
N GLY A 156 -23.99 -71.03 -3.52
CA GLY A 156 -25.23 -71.74 -3.81
C GLY A 156 -26.35 -70.81 -4.30
N ARG A 157 -26.87 -71.11 -5.49
CA ARG A 157 -27.81 -70.33 -6.32
C ARG A 157 -29.27 -70.78 -6.10
N ARG A 158 -30.21 -69.89 -6.43
CA ARG A 158 -31.68 -70.07 -6.61
C ARG A 158 -32.48 -70.13 -5.30
N ARG A 159 -33.65 -69.49 -5.18
CA ARG A 159 -34.69 -69.19 -6.17
C ARG A 159 -35.15 -67.74 -6.13
#